data_AF-A0A7W0THW8-F1
#
_entry.id   AF-A0A7W0THW8-F1
#
_cell.length_a   1.000
_cell.length_b   1.000
_cell.length_c   1.000
_cell.angle_alpha   90.00
_cell.angle_beta   90.00
_cell.angle_gamma   90.00
#
_symmetry.space_group_name_H-M   'P 1'
#
loop_
_entity.id
_entity.type
_entity.pdbx_description
1 polymer ?
#
loop_
_entity_poly.entity_id
_entity_poly.type
_entity_poly.pdbx_seq_one_letter_code
_entity_poly.pdbx_strand_id
1 'polypeptide(L)'
;MPDPQLDATYARVAELPLLIDRCELVPLVRDTSSGFTKVSIVVRLSGGGHEGEGEDITWDQIDQIEQLRRAGDLAWLRGRRTLDEFSTLLGLADLFPVEPIRESARHYRRWAF
;
A
#
# COMPACT_ATOMS: atom_id res chain seq x y z
N MET A 1 24.97 21.61 11.21
CA MET A 1 24.63 21.33 9.80
C MET A 1 24.47 19.83 9.70
N PRO A 2 23.29 19.28 9.37
CA PRO A 2 23.19 17.86 9.09
C PRO A 2 24.00 17.53 7.83
N ASP A 3 24.56 16.32 7.78
CA ASP A 3 25.47 15.83 6.75
C ASP A 3 24.73 15.64 5.40
N PRO A 4 25.20 16.22 4.27
CA PRO A 4 24.57 16.10 2.95
C PRO A 4 24.50 14.66 2.39
N GLN A 5 25.11 13.67 3.05
CA GLN A 5 25.18 12.30 2.57
C GLN A 5 23.91 11.46 2.87
N LEU A 6 23.05 11.87 3.82
CA LEU A 6 21.85 11.09 4.18
C LEU A 6 20.76 11.09 3.09
N ASP A 7 20.77 12.08 2.18
CA ASP A 7 19.76 12.24 1.11
C ASP A 7 20.19 11.63 -0.24
N ALA A 8 21.43 11.17 -0.40
CA ALA A 8 21.95 10.73 -1.71
C ALA A 8 21.35 9.41 -2.22
N THR A 9 21.00 8.49 -1.32
CA THR A 9 20.40 7.19 -1.70
C THR A 9 18.93 7.33 -2.01
N TYR A 10 18.17 8.02 -1.13
CA TYR A 10 16.75 8.23 -1.37
C TYR A 10 16.52 9.07 -2.62
N ALA A 11 17.28 10.15 -2.84
CA ALA A 11 17.15 10.97 -4.05
C ALA A 11 17.30 10.17 -5.35
N ARG A 12 18.14 9.12 -5.37
CA ARG A 12 18.28 8.25 -6.55
C ARG A 12 17.08 7.34 -6.77
N VAL A 13 16.43 6.91 -5.69
CA VAL A 13 15.28 6.00 -5.71
C VAL A 13 13.98 6.78 -5.96
N ALA A 14 13.86 7.97 -5.38
CA ALA A 14 12.78 8.93 -5.54
C ALA A 14 12.47 9.23 -7.01
N GLU A 15 13.50 9.43 -7.82
CA GLU A 15 13.41 9.80 -9.25
C GLU A 15 13.12 8.60 -10.18
N LEU A 16 13.03 7.37 -9.66
CA LEU A 16 12.77 6.20 -10.50
C LEU A 16 11.37 6.30 -11.13
N PRO A 17 11.25 6.05 -12.45
CA PRO A 17 9.95 6.07 -13.11
C PRO A 17 9.11 4.87 -12.67
N LEU A 18 7.87 5.15 -12.28
CA LEU A 18 6.86 4.17 -11.91
C LEU A 18 5.66 4.29 -12.86
N LEU A 19 5.25 3.17 -13.46
CA LEU A 19 4.04 3.08 -14.26
C LEU A 19 3.09 2.07 -13.60
N ILE A 20 1.90 2.53 -13.23
CA ILE A 20 0.83 1.68 -12.71
C ILE A 20 -0.28 1.61 -13.76
N ASP A 21 -0.53 0.43 -14.30
CA ASP A 21 -1.66 0.14 -15.18
C ASP A 21 -2.82 -0.48 -14.39
N ARG A 22 -2.50 -1.31 -13.39
CA ARG A 22 -3.47 -2.06 -12.60
C ARG A 22 -3.07 -2.19 -11.14
N CYS A 23 -4.09 -2.17 -10.28
CA CYS A 23 -4.01 -2.55 -8.87
C CYS A 23 -5.02 -3.67 -8.61
N GLU A 24 -4.59 -4.76 -7.97
CA GLU A 24 -5.47 -5.82 -7.48
C GLU A 24 -5.27 -6.00 -5.98
N LEU A 25 -6.38 -6.29 -5.29
CA LEU A 25 -6.37 -6.65 -3.88
C LEU A 25 -6.71 -8.14 -3.76
N VAL A 26 -5.77 -8.94 -3.23
CA VAL A 26 -5.91 -10.39 -3.12
C VAL A 26 -5.94 -10.77 -1.63
N PRO A 27 -7.08 -11.20 -1.09
CA PRO A 27 -7.17 -11.59 0.32
C PRO A 27 -6.41 -12.89 0.58
N LEU A 28 -5.66 -12.92 1.68
CA LEU A 28 -5.06 -14.11 2.27
C LEU A 28 -5.74 -14.39 3.61
N VAL A 29 -6.16 -15.63 3.81
CA VAL A 29 -6.88 -16.07 5.01
C VAL A 29 -6.11 -17.20 5.67
N ARG A 30 -5.79 -17.05 6.95
CA ARG A 30 -4.99 -18.04 7.69
C ARG A 30 -5.39 -18.12 9.15
N ASP A 31 -5.54 -19.33 9.66
CA ASP A 31 -5.71 -19.56 11.09
C ASP A 31 -4.39 -19.33 11.85
N THR A 32 -4.47 -18.60 12.95
CA THR A 32 -3.34 -18.34 13.83
C THR A 32 -3.26 -19.37 14.94
N SER A 33 -2.06 -19.57 15.49
CA SER A 33 -1.84 -20.47 16.63
C SER A 33 -2.59 -20.04 17.90
N SER A 34 -3.06 -18.80 17.97
CA SER A 34 -3.86 -18.24 19.07
C SER A 34 -5.37 -18.38 18.86
N GLY A 35 -5.81 -19.13 17.84
CA GLY A 35 -7.21 -19.56 17.70
C GLY A 35 -8.13 -18.56 17.00
N PHE A 36 -7.59 -17.60 16.25
CA PHE A 36 -8.39 -16.71 15.39
C PHE A 36 -7.93 -16.79 13.93
N THR A 37 -8.84 -16.50 13.01
CA THR A 37 -8.52 -16.40 11.58
C THR A 37 -8.05 -14.99 11.26
N LYS A 38 -6.81 -14.86 10.78
CA LYS A 38 -6.25 -13.61 10.27
C LYS A 38 -6.60 -13.45 8.79
N VAL A 39 -7.01 -12.24 8.42
CA VAL A 39 -7.13 -11.81 7.02
C VAL A 39 -6.08 -10.74 6.78
N SER A 40 -5.29 -10.89 5.73
CA SER A 40 -4.43 -9.84 5.17
C SER A 40 -4.73 -9.69 3.68
N ILE A 41 -4.25 -8.62 3.07
CA ILE A 41 -4.48 -8.35 1.65
C ILE A 41 -3.15 -8.14 0.97
N VAL A 42 -2.84 -8.96 -0.03
CA VAL A 42 -1.76 -8.66 -0.98
C VAL A 42 -2.26 -7.58 -1.94
N VAL A 43 -1.54 -6.48 -2.00
CA VAL A 43 -1.71 -5.42 -2.99
C VAL A 43 -0.76 -5.74 -4.14
N ARG A 44 -1.31 -6.04 -5.31
CA ARG A 44 -0.55 -6.25 -6.54
C ARG A 44 -0.63 -5.01 -7.40
N LEU A 45 0.52 -4.47 -7.74
CA LEU A 45 0.66 -3.37 -8.69
C LEU A 45 1.37 -3.89 -9.94
N SER A 46 0.79 -3.63 -11.10
CA SER A 46 1.43 -3.98 -12.37
C SER A 46 1.37 -2.83 -13.37
N GLY A 47 2.44 -2.71 -14.16
CA GLY A 47 2.53 -1.74 -15.24
C GLY A 47 3.90 -1.73 -15.90
N GLY A 48 3.95 -1.33 -17.17
CA GLY A 48 5.21 -1.30 -17.93
C GLY A 48 5.92 -2.65 -18.07
N GLY A 49 5.20 -3.76 -17.96
CA GLY A 49 5.76 -5.12 -18.00
C GLY A 49 6.37 -5.60 -16.67
N HIS A 50 6.21 -4.84 -15.58
CA HIS A 50 6.66 -5.20 -14.24
C HIS A 50 5.48 -5.45 -13.30
N GLU A 51 5.74 -6.22 -12.24
CA GLU A 51 4.80 -6.49 -11.15
C GLU A 51 5.52 -6.32 -9.81
N GLY A 52 4.81 -5.76 -8.83
CA GLY A 52 5.23 -5.65 -7.45
C GLY A 52 4.11 -6.06 -6.49
N GLU A 53 4.49 -6.67 -5.37
CA GLU A 53 3.57 -7.12 -4.33
C GLU A 53 3.96 -6.51 -2.98
N GLY A 54 2.99 -5.93 -2.28
CA GLY A 54 3.07 -5.63 -0.86
C GLY A 54 1.88 -6.23 -0.12
N GLU A 55 1.91 -6.23 1.21
CA GLU A 55 0.87 -6.86 2.03
C GLU A 55 0.36 -5.89 3.11
N ASP A 56 -0.96 -5.64 3.10
CA ASP A 56 -1.63 -4.99 4.22
C ASP A 56 -1.85 -6.01 5.33
N ILE A 57 -1.00 -5.90 6.35
CA ILE A 57 -0.98 -6.78 7.51
C ILE A 57 -1.87 -6.30 8.67
N THR A 58 -2.77 -5.33 8.43
CA THR A 58 -3.74 -4.85 9.41
C THR A 58 -4.45 -6.01 10.10
N TRP A 59 -4.56 -5.92 11.43
CA TRP A 59 -5.01 -7.04 12.28
C TRP A 59 -6.52 -7.21 12.31
N ASP A 60 -7.25 -6.10 12.30
CA ASP A 60 -8.68 -6.10 12.51
C ASP A 60 -9.41 -6.44 11.20
N GLN A 61 -10.15 -7.56 11.21
CA GLN A 61 -10.75 -8.12 10.00
C GLN A 61 -11.72 -7.15 9.31
N ILE A 62 -12.44 -6.32 10.08
CA ILE A 62 -13.36 -5.34 9.51
C ILE A 62 -12.65 -4.31 8.61
N ASP A 63 -11.44 -3.89 8.99
CA ASP A 63 -10.65 -2.93 8.20
C ASP A 63 -10.22 -3.53 6.86
N GLN A 64 -10.01 -4.84 6.79
CA GLN A 64 -9.69 -5.58 5.55
C GLN A 64 -10.94 -5.76 4.68
N ILE A 65 -12.08 -6.11 5.29
CA ILE A 65 -13.34 -6.29 4.58
C ILE A 65 -13.78 -4.99 3.90
N GLU A 66 -13.73 -3.86 4.62
CA GLU A 66 -14.12 -2.56 4.05
C GLU A 66 -13.18 -2.11 2.93
N GLN A 67 -11.89 -2.42 3.03
CA GLN A 67 -10.93 -2.19 1.95
C GLN A 67 -11.28 -2.99 0.69
N LEU A 68 -11.60 -4.29 0.82
CA LEU A 68 -11.98 -5.14 -0.32
C LEU A 68 -13.27 -4.66 -0.99
N ARG A 69 -14.24 -4.15 -0.21
CA ARG A 69 -15.49 -3.59 -0.77
C ARG A 69 -15.25 -2.37 -1.65
N ARG A 70 -14.17 -1.62 -1.41
CA ARG A 70 -13.80 -0.40 -2.13
C ARG A 70 -12.61 -0.59 -3.06
N ALA A 71 -12.21 -1.82 -3.37
CA ALA A 71 -11.08 -2.10 -4.25
C ALA A 71 -11.18 -1.41 -5.63
N GLY A 72 -12.41 -1.18 -6.11
CA GLY A 72 -12.68 -0.47 -7.37
C GLY A 72 -12.34 1.03 -7.34
N ASP A 73 -12.24 1.63 -6.15
CA ASP A 73 -11.98 3.07 -5.97
C ASP A 73 -10.49 3.42 -6.14
N LEU A 74 -9.62 2.43 -6.41
CA LEU A 74 -8.16 2.60 -6.53
C LEU A 74 -7.69 2.98 -7.94
N ALA A 75 -8.60 3.35 -8.85
CA ALA A 75 -8.26 3.74 -10.22
C ALA A 75 -7.35 4.97 -10.29
N TRP A 76 -7.35 5.83 -9.26
CA TRP A 76 -6.48 7.01 -9.16
C TRP A 76 -4.98 6.65 -9.05
N LEU A 77 -4.64 5.41 -8.66
CA LEU A 77 -3.25 4.95 -8.65
C LEU A 77 -2.65 4.86 -10.06
N ARG A 78 -3.48 4.70 -11.10
CA ARG A 78 -3.02 4.51 -12.46
C ARG A 78 -2.26 5.72 -13.00
N GLY A 79 -1.34 5.46 -13.91
CA GLY A 79 -0.56 6.47 -14.60
C GLY A 79 0.93 6.38 -14.32
N ARG A 80 1.67 7.31 -14.93
CA ARG A 80 3.13 7.41 -14.83
C ARG A 80 3.50 8.53 -13.88
N ARG A 81 4.41 8.23 -12.94
CA ARG A 81 4.93 9.14 -11.91
C ARG A 81 6.38 8.79 -11.59
N THR A 82 7.06 9.60 -10.80
CA THR A 82 8.23 9.14 -10.04
C THR A 82 7.79 8.33 -8.82
N LEU A 83 8.71 7.60 -8.20
CA LEU A 83 8.43 6.90 -6.95
C LEU A 83 8.07 7.89 -5.82
N ASP A 84 8.73 9.05 -5.77
CA ASP A 84 8.44 10.09 -4.77
C ASP A 84 7.04 10.69 -4.93
N GLU A 85 6.64 11.00 -6.17
CA GLU A 85 5.29 11.46 -6.47
C GLU A 85 4.23 10.43 -6.06
N PHE A 86 4.49 9.14 -6.30
CA PHE A 86 3.61 8.06 -5.88
C PHE A 86 3.52 7.92 -4.36
N SER A 87 4.68 7.98 -3.67
CA SER A 87 4.75 7.92 -2.20
C SER A 87 4.02 9.10 -1.56
N THR A 88 4.18 10.30 -2.11
CA THR A 88 3.48 11.52 -1.68
C THR A 88 1.97 11.37 -1.89
N LEU A 89 1.54 10.88 -3.06
CA LEU A 89 0.13 10.64 -3.36
C LEU A 89 -0.51 9.67 -2.36
N LEU A 90 0.16 8.55 -2.04
CA LEU A 90 -0.26 7.62 -1.00
C LEU A 90 -0.31 8.25 0.40
N GLY A 91 0.59 9.19 0.69
CA GLY A 91 0.60 9.94 1.94
C GLY A 91 -0.57 10.91 2.11
N LEU A 92 -1.14 11.40 1.01
CA LEU A 92 -2.28 12.31 0.99
C LEU A 92 -3.63 11.60 0.90
N ALA A 93 -3.64 10.37 0.39
CA ALA A 93 -4.86 9.59 0.20
C ALA A 93 -5.46 9.11 1.52
N ASP A 94 -6.78 9.20 1.65
CA ASP A 94 -7.49 8.45 2.68
C ASP A 94 -7.70 7.01 2.21
N LEU A 95 -6.85 6.11 2.70
CA LEU A 95 -6.87 4.68 2.37
C LEU A 95 -7.85 3.88 3.24
N PHE A 96 -8.64 4.55 4.09
CA PHE A 96 -9.55 3.91 5.03
C PHE A 96 -10.97 4.47 4.83
N PRO A 97 -11.88 3.68 4.23
CA PRO A 97 -13.28 4.11 4.04
C PRO A 97 -14.02 4.41 5.36
N VAL A 98 -13.53 3.83 6.46
CA VAL A 98 -14.01 4.01 7.84
C VAL A 98 -12.79 4.15 8.74
N GLU A 99 -12.95 4.85 9.87
CA GLU A 99 -11.85 5.03 10.83
C GLU A 99 -11.27 3.67 11.26
N PRO A 100 -9.96 3.43 11.10
CA PRO A 100 -9.35 2.18 11.51
C PRO A 100 -9.47 1.97 13.01
N ILE A 101 -9.56 0.72 13.41
CA ILE A 101 -9.57 0.37 14.85
C ILE A 101 -8.24 0.73 15.52
N ARG A 102 -7.14 0.68 14.76
CA ARG A 102 -5.79 0.98 15.25
C ARG A 102 -5.12 2.02 14.36
N GLU A 103 -4.49 3.00 14.99
CA GLU A 103 -3.72 4.02 14.27
C GLU A 103 -2.61 3.42 13.39
N SER A 104 -1.96 2.35 13.85
CA SER A 104 -0.89 1.68 13.09
C SER A 104 -1.35 1.03 11.78
N ALA A 105 -2.66 0.73 11.64
CA ALA A 105 -3.23 0.20 10.40
C ALA A 105 -3.00 1.14 9.21
N ARG A 106 -2.98 2.46 9.46
CA ARG A 106 -2.68 3.47 8.43
C ARG A 106 -1.31 3.27 7.81
N HIS A 107 -0.31 2.94 8.63
CA HIS A 107 1.05 2.69 8.14
C HIS A 107 1.15 1.36 7.41
N TYR A 108 0.55 0.29 7.96
CA TYR A 108 0.57 -1.04 7.31
C TYR A 108 -0.09 -1.01 5.93
N ARG A 109 -1.27 -0.37 5.83
CA ARG A 109 -1.98 -0.25 4.56
C ARG A 109 -1.21 0.61 3.56
N ARG A 110 -0.67 1.75 4.00
CA ARG A 110 0.08 2.64 3.09
C ARG A 110 1.33 1.95 2.53
N TRP A 111 2.04 1.17 3.35
CA TRP A 111 3.25 0.46 2.92
C TRP A 111 3.00 -0.80 2.09
N ALA A 112 1.74 -1.24 1.99
CA ALA A 112 1.38 -2.36 1.12
C ALA A 112 1.37 -1.96 -0.36
N PHE A 113 1.20 -0.67 -0.67
CA PHE A 113 1.28 -0.13 -2.03
C PHE A 113 2.72 0.26 -2.37
#